data_AF-A0A382IUF5-F1
#
_entry.id   AF-A0A382IUF5-F1
#
_cell.length_a   1.000
_cell.length_b   1.000
_cell.length_c   1.000
_cell.angle_alpha   90.00
_cell.angle_beta   90.00
_cell.angle_gamma   90.00
#
_symmetry.space_group_name_H-M   'P 1'
#
loop_
_entity.id
_entity.type
_entity.pdbx_description
1 polymer ?
#
loop_
_entity_poly.entity_id
_entity_poly.type
_entity_poly.pdbx_seq_one_letter_code
_entity_poly.pdbx_strand_id
1 'polypeptide(L)'
;MIKLKNLIFERIDYNQVATKIVKSYGLKSKVKFNTGKTFADYDWIKDVINLRPSYSTVKEFLLSVLHEVHHAIKRKKLGAKKYEKAYQHAGDLAVNKGKDFHDDNPYEESAEKWAKRELSKWVKK
;
A
#
# COMPACT_ATOMS: atom_id res chain seq x y z
N MET A 1 -5.50 -6.24 20.95
CA MET A 1 -6.13 -5.15 20.16
C MET A 1 -5.69 -3.81 20.75
N ILE A 2 -5.14 -2.90 19.93
CA ILE A 2 -4.74 -1.56 20.40
C ILE A 2 -6.01 -0.72 20.50
N LYS A 3 -6.33 -0.22 21.71
CA LYS A 3 -7.51 0.60 21.97
C LYS A 3 -7.22 2.03 21.51
N LEU A 4 -7.85 2.45 20.40
CA LEU A 4 -7.74 3.81 19.85
C LEU A 4 -8.19 4.94 20.81
N LYS A 5 -8.86 4.62 21.93
CA LYS A 5 -9.34 5.62 22.91
C LYS A 5 -8.23 6.20 23.80
N ASN A 6 -7.03 5.58 23.80
CA ASN A 6 -5.86 6.06 24.54
C ASN A 6 -4.78 6.63 23.60
N LEU A 7 -5.08 6.79 22.31
CA LEU A 7 -4.26 7.61 21.42
C LEU A 7 -4.60 9.06 21.72
N ILE A 8 -3.96 9.59 22.75
CA ILE A 8 -3.66 11.03 22.82
C ILE A 8 -3.14 11.39 21.42
N PHE A 9 -3.69 12.42 20.80
CA PHE A 9 -3.34 12.94 19.46
C PHE A 9 -1.84 13.36 19.34
N GLU A 10 -1.02 13.09 20.34
CA GLU A 10 0.38 13.46 20.48
C GLU A 10 1.33 12.43 19.86
N ARG A 11 1.28 12.26 18.54
CA ARG A 11 2.20 11.46 17.67
C ARG A 11 1.74 10.01 17.46
N ILE A 12 1.04 9.80 16.35
CA ILE A 12 0.90 8.46 15.76
C ILE A 12 2.28 8.04 15.25
N ASP A 13 2.79 6.92 15.74
CA ASP A 13 3.94 6.27 15.11
C ASP A 13 3.49 5.56 13.83
N TYR A 14 3.63 6.25 12.70
CA TYR A 14 3.29 5.71 11.38
C TYR A 14 4.07 4.44 11.06
N ASN A 15 5.29 4.28 11.54
CA ASN A 15 6.07 3.08 11.31
C ASN A 15 5.46 1.88 12.04
N GLN A 16 5.13 2.06 13.32
CA GLN A 16 4.50 1.01 14.11
C GLN A 16 3.14 0.60 13.51
N VAL A 17 2.32 1.58 13.10
CA VAL A 17 1.00 1.32 12.50
C VAL A 17 1.15 0.59 11.17
N ALA A 18 1.97 1.09 10.25
CA ALA A 18 2.17 0.46 8.94
C ALA A 18 2.70 -0.97 9.08
N THR A 19 3.72 -1.18 9.92
CA THR A 19 4.29 -2.50 10.19
C THR A 19 3.24 -3.47 10.74
N LYS A 20 2.36 -2.99 11.62
CA LYS A 20 1.28 -3.81 12.17
C LYS A 20 0.25 -4.19 11.10
N ILE A 21 -0.10 -3.27 10.20
CA ILE A 21 -0.99 -3.55 9.07
C ILE A 21 -0.39 -4.64 8.19
N VAL A 22 0.85 -4.47 7.73
CA VAL A 22 1.57 -5.45 6.90
C VAL A 22 1.56 -6.85 7.54
N LYS A 23 1.91 -6.94 8.83
CA LYS A 23 1.92 -8.21 9.57
C LYS A 23 0.54 -8.85 9.69
N SER A 24 -0.52 -8.05 9.85
CA SER A 24 -1.89 -8.57 9.99
C SER A 24 -2.40 -9.30 8.73
N TYR A 25 -1.86 -8.97 7.55
CA TYR A 25 -2.11 -9.69 6.30
C TYR A 25 -1.11 -10.83 6.03
N GLY A 26 -0.31 -11.20 7.04
CA GLY A 26 0.67 -12.29 6.95
C GLY A 26 1.82 -12.01 5.98
N LEU A 27 2.14 -10.74 5.72
CA LEU A 27 3.24 -10.32 4.88
C LEU A 27 4.53 -10.17 5.72
N LYS A 28 5.67 -10.34 5.05
CA LYS A 28 7.02 -10.09 5.62
C LYS A 28 7.67 -8.84 5.03
N SER A 29 6.94 -8.07 4.24
CA SER A 29 7.41 -6.88 3.55
C SER A 29 7.97 -5.87 4.55
N LYS A 30 9.12 -5.27 4.22
CA LYS A 30 9.73 -4.24 5.07
C LYS A 30 9.01 -2.91 4.86
N VAL A 31 8.89 -2.10 5.90
CA VAL A 31 8.35 -0.74 5.80
C VAL A 31 9.51 0.25 5.93
N LYS A 32 9.61 1.21 5.01
CA LYS A 32 10.59 2.30 5.03
C LYS A 32 9.91 3.64 4.80
N PHE A 33 10.51 4.71 5.32
CA PHE A 33 10.05 6.08 5.13
C PHE A 33 11.09 6.87 4.34
N ASN A 34 10.69 7.40 3.17
CA ASN A 34 11.58 8.13 2.25
C ASN A 34 10.89 9.41 1.77
N THR A 35 11.67 10.48 1.50
CA THR A 35 11.16 11.80 1.04
C THR A 35 10.89 11.85 -0.47
N GLY A 36 10.29 10.81 -1.03
CA GLY A 36 9.99 10.70 -2.46
C GLY A 36 8.85 11.62 -2.93
N LYS A 37 8.65 11.70 -4.25
CA LYS A 37 7.55 12.47 -4.87
C LYS A 37 6.18 11.80 -4.66
N THR A 38 6.14 10.48 -4.52
CA THR A 38 4.90 9.71 -4.34
C THR A 38 4.55 9.56 -2.85
N PHE A 39 3.26 9.35 -2.57
CA PHE A 39 2.79 9.10 -1.21
C PHE A 39 3.28 7.77 -0.66
N ALA A 40 3.31 6.75 -1.50
CA ALA A 40 3.82 5.42 -1.20
C ALA A 40 4.25 4.72 -2.50
N ASP A 41 4.99 3.63 -2.36
CA ASP A 41 5.43 2.75 -3.44
C ASP A 41 5.76 1.36 -2.88
N TYR A 42 5.54 0.31 -3.66
CA TYR A 42 5.96 -1.04 -3.33
C TYR A 42 7.05 -1.56 -4.30
N ASP A 43 8.27 -1.67 -3.79
CA ASP A 43 9.37 -2.35 -4.46
C ASP A 43 9.18 -3.87 -4.34
N TRP A 44 8.57 -4.49 -5.35
CA TRP A 44 8.26 -5.92 -5.38
C TRP A 44 9.49 -6.83 -5.50
N ILE A 45 10.62 -6.28 -5.98
CA ILE A 45 11.90 -7.00 -6.09
C ILE A 45 12.46 -7.18 -4.68
N LYS A 46 12.58 -6.09 -3.93
CA LYS A 46 13.13 -6.08 -2.58
C LYS A 46 12.11 -6.44 -1.50
N ASP A 47 10.82 -6.50 -1.84
CA ASP A 47 9.69 -6.69 -0.93
C ASP A 47 9.66 -5.58 0.14
N VAL A 48 9.69 -4.33 -0.31
CA VAL A 48 9.75 -3.13 0.54
C VAL A 48 8.61 -2.18 0.18
N ILE A 49 7.83 -1.80 1.19
CA ILE A 49 6.84 -0.73 1.12
C ILE A 49 7.52 0.56 1.56
N ASN A 50 7.64 1.51 0.64
CA ASN A 50 8.16 2.86 0.86
C ASN A 50 6.97 3.79 1.12
N LEU A 51 7.04 4.59 2.20
CA LEU A 51 6.01 5.55 2.59
C LEU A 51 6.62 6.95 2.70
N ARG A 52 5.83 7.99 2.46
CA ARG A 52 6.27 9.35 2.77
C ARG A 52 6.26 9.61 4.28
N PRO A 53 7.11 10.52 4.81
CA PRO A 53 7.18 10.78 6.25
C PRO A 53 5.95 11.50 6.84
N SER A 54 5.22 12.26 6.02
CA SER A 54 4.15 13.15 6.49
C SER A 54 2.89 12.97 5.66
N TYR A 55 1.72 12.83 6.26
CA TYR A 55 0.43 12.75 5.55
C TYR A 55 -0.52 13.87 5.97
N SER A 56 -1.41 14.28 5.06
CA SER A 56 -2.38 15.34 5.32
C SER A 56 -3.44 14.90 6.32
N THR A 57 -3.78 13.60 6.29
CA THR A 57 -4.71 12.99 7.25
C THR A 57 -4.31 11.55 7.56
N VAL A 58 -4.78 11.03 8.70
CA VAL A 58 -4.62 9.59 9.05
C VAL A 58 -5.30 8.69 8.01
N LYS A 59 -6.42 9.14 7.43
CA LYS A 59 -7.13 8.40 6.40
C LYS A 59 -6.29 8.23 5.13
N GLU A 60 -5.63 9.31 4.68
CA GLU A 60 -4.72 9.28 3.54
C GLU A 60 -3.55 8.32 3.80
N PHE A 61 -2.92 8.42 4.97
CA PHE A 61 -1.88 7.48 5.40
C PHE A 61 -2.34 6.03 5.34
N LEU A 62 -3.49 5.70 5.93
CA LEU A 62 -4.02 4.33 5.96
C LEU A 62 -4.34 3.82 4.55
N LEU A 63 -4.91 4.65 3.68
CA LEU A 63 -5.19 4.28 2.30
C LEU A 63 -3.91 3.96 1.54
N SER A 64 -2.87 4.80 1.65
CA SER A 64 -1.58 4.54 1.01
C SER A 64 -0.95 3.23 1.51
N VAL A 65 -0.94 2.97 2.82
CA VAL A 65 -0.40 1.71 3.36
C VAL A 65 -1.19 0.50 2.86
N LEU A 66 -2.53 0.57 2.86
CA LEU A 66 -3.38 -0.54 2.40
C LEU A 66 -3.23 -0.79 0.91
N HIS A 67 -3.08 0.27 0.12
CA HIS A 67 -2.80 0.17 -1.31
C HIS A 67 -1.54 -0.67 -1.56
N GLU A 68 -0.41 -0.32 -0.93
CA GLU A 68 0.84 -1.07 -1.10
C GLU A 68 0.78 -2.49 -0.53
N VAL A 69 0.04 -2.69 0.57
CA VAL A 69 -0.20 -4.02 1.13
C VAL A 69 -0.95 -4.92 0.14
N HIS A 70 -1.88 -4.37 -0.65
CA HIS A 70 -2.56 -5.14 -1.68
C HIS A 70 -1.60 -5.63 -2.76
N HIS A 71 -0.71 -4.76 -3.25
CA HIS A 71 0.34 -5.14 -4.19
C HIS A 71 1.23 -6.26 -3.63
N ALA A 72 1.65 -6.13 -2.36
CA ALA A 72 2.41 -7.17 -1.67
C ALA A 72 1.64 -8.50 -1.52
N ILE A 73 0.32 -8.48 -1.28
CA ILE A 73 -0.54 -9.69 -1.27
C ILE A 73 -0.55 -10.36 -2.64
N LYS A 74 -0.72 -9.59 -3.72
CA LYS A 74 -0.71 -10.13 -5.10
C LYS A 74 0.65 -10.73 -5.44
N ARG A 75 1.73 -10.03 -5.09
CA ARG A 75 3.12 -10.51 -5.22
C ARG A 75 3.36 -11.79 -4.45
N LYS A 76 2.87 -11.92 -3.21
CA LYS A 76 2.96 -13.15 -2.41
C LYS A 76 2.19 -14.31 -3.07
N LYS A 77 1.00 -14.05 -3.63
CA LYS A 77 0.17 -15.07 -4.28
C LYS A 77 0.76 -15.60 -5.58
N LEU A 78 1.33 -14.72 -6.41
CA LEU A 78 1.86 -15.07 -7.73
C LEU A 78 3.33 -15.49 -7.70
N GLY A 79 4.09 -14.99 -6.72
CA GLY A 79 5.55 -14.99 -6.75
C GLY A 79 6.11 -13.81 -7.56
N ALA A 80 7.30 -13.33 -7.18
CA ALA A 80 7.88 -12.07 -7.69
C ALA A 80 7.93 -11.99 -9.23
N LYS A 81 8.51 -12.99 -9.90
CA LYS A 81 8.67 -13.01 -11.37
C LYS A 81 7.34 -12.99 -12.12
N LYS A 82 6.32 -13.68 -11.59
CA LYS A 82 4.99 -13.73 -12.24
C LYS A 82 4.23 -12.43 -12.00
N TYR A 83 4.33 -11.87 -10.81
CA TYR A 83 3.74 -10.56 -10.49
C TYR A 83 4.34 -9.47 -11.37
N GLU A 84 5.67 -9.39 -11.47
CA GLU A 84 6.37 -8.43 -12.32
C GLU A 84 5.89 -8.49 -13.78
N LYS A 85 5.88 -9.68 -14.39
CA LYS A 85 5.40 -9.85 -15.77
C LYS A 85 3.95 -9.42 -15.94
N ALA A 86 3.09 -9.78 -15.00
CA ALA A 86 1.67 -9.49 -15.10
C ALA A 86 1.35 -8.00 -14.85
N TYR A 87 2.09 -7.35 -13.95
CA TYR A 87 2.00 -5.93 -13.68
C TYR A 87 2.52 -5.12 -14.87
N GLN A 88 3.70 -5.48 -15.40
CA GLN A 88 4.27 -4.83 -16.59
C GLN A 88 3.32 -4.92 -17.79
N HIS A 89 2.82 -6.12 -18.07
CA HIS A 89 1.88 -6.33 -19.18
C HIS A 89 0.59 -5.50 -19.01
N ALA A 90 0.08 -5.40 -17.78
CA ALA A 90 -1.11 -4.60 -17.49
C ALA A 90 -0.87 -3.10 -17.72
N GLY A 91 0.30 -2.59 -17.32
CA GLY A 91 0.69 -1.20 -17.59
C GLY A 91 0.95 -0.93 -19.07
N ASP A 92 1.61 -1.84 -19.80
CA ASP A 92 1.82 -1.71 -21.25
C ASP A 92 0.48 -1.63 -22.01
N LEU A 93 -0.51 -2.44 -21.60
CA LEU A 93 -1.87 -2.37 -22.15
C LEU A 93 -2.60 -1.06 -21.83
N ALA A 94 -2.33 -0.45 -20.67
CA ALA A 94 -2.87 0.86 -20.31
C ALA A 94 -2.26 1.95 -21.20
N VAL A 95 -0.94 1.97 -21.33
CA VAL A 95 -0.20 2.92 -22.19
C VAL A 95 -0.64 2.81 -23.64
N ASN A 96 -0.79 1.59 -24.17
CA ASN A 96 -1.28 1.37 -25.55
C ASN A 96 -2.71 1.89 -25.79
N LYS A 97 -3.49 2.10 -24.72
CA LYS A 97 -4.83 2.72 -24.77
C LYS A 97 -4.80 4.23 -24.50
N GLY A 98 -3.62 4.84 -24.44
CA GLY A 98 -3.43 6.26 -24.14
C GLY A 98 -3.65 6.61 -22.67
N LYS A 99 -3.50 5.65 -21.76
CA LYS A 99 -3.68 5.83 -20.31
C LYS A 99 -2.35 5.81 -19.55
N ASP A 100 -2.37 6.17 -18.27
CA ASP A 100 -1.18 6.13 -17.42
C ASP A 100 -0.83 4.69 -16.99
N PHE A 101 0.46 4.37 -16.97
CA PHE A 101 0.95 3.03 -16.63
C PHE A 101 0.70 2.68 -15.15
N HIS A 102 0.85 3.65 -14.25
CA HIS A 102 0.84 3.47 -12.80
C HIS A 102 -0.46 3.91 -12.13
N ASP A 103 -1.32 4.67 -12.81
CA ASP A 103 -2.60 5.09 -12.25
C ASP A 103 -3.79 4.30 -12.82
N ASP A 104 -3.71 3.87 -14.10
CA ASP A 104 -4.86 3.33 -14.83
C ASP A 104 -4.80 1.83 -15.11
N ASN A 105 -3.78 1.13 -14.60
CA ASN A 105 -3.69 -0.31 -14.83
C ASN A 105 -4.62 -1.09 -13.86
N PRO A 106 -5.13 -2.28 -14.24
CA PRO A 106 -6.03 -3.07 -13.41
C PRO A 106 -5.53 -3.44 -12.01
N TYR A 107 -4.21 -3.50 -11.78
CA TYR A 107 -3.65 -3.76 -10.45
C TYR A 107 -3.84 -2.56 -9.54
N GLU A 108 -3.69 -1.35 -10.08
CA GLU A 108 -3.80 -0.08 -9.36
C GLU A 108 -5.26 0.21 -9.00
N GLU A 109 -6.16 0.04 -9.96
CA GLU A 109 -7.61 0.10 -9.70
C GLU A 109 -8.04 -0.93 -8.64
N SER A 110 -7.53 -2.17 -8.73
CA SER A 110 -7.83 -3.22 -7.77
C SER A 110 -7.28 -2.90 -6.38
N ALA A 111 -6.08 -2.34 -6.30
CA ALA A 111 -5.43 -1.95 -5.05
C ALA A 111 -6.21 -0.82 -4.37
N GLU A 112 -6.58 0.21 -5.13
CA GLU A 112 -7.35 1.35 -4.62
C GLU A 112 -8.76 0.94 -4.14
N LYS A 113 -9.47 0.15 -4.94
CA LYS A 113 -10.79 -0.39 -4.57
C LYS A 113 -10.71 -1.27 -3.31
N TRP A 114 -9.68 -2.11 -3.21
CA TRP A 114 -9.46 -2.96 -2.04
C TRP A 114 -9.12 -2.13 -0.79
N ALA A 115 -8.21 -1.16 -0.91
CA ALA A 115 -7.79 -0.29 0.18
C ALA A 115 -8.98 0.48 0.78
N LYS A 116 -9.84 1.07 -0.07
CA LYS A 116 -11.07 1.75 0.35
C LYS A 116 -12.01 0.85 1.14
N ARG A 117 -12.16 -0.42 0.75
CA ARG A 117 -12.99 -1.40 1.46
C ARG A 117 -12.37 -1.78 2.81
N GLU A 118 -11.07 -2.06 2.82
CA GLU A 118 -10.34 -2.48 4.02
C GLU A 118 -10.16 -1.38 5.05
N LEU A 119 -10.17 -0.11 4.62
CA LEU A 119 -10.04 1.05 5.50
C LEU A 119 -10.99 0.98 6.71
N SER A 120 -12.21 0.49 6.51
CA SER A 120 -13.23 0.31 7.56
C SER A 120 -12.80 -0.61 8.72
N LYS A 121 -11.83 -1.50 8.51
CA LYS A 121 -11.26 -2.36 9.56
C LYS A 121 -10.25 -1.62 10.44
N TRP A 122 -9.68 -0.55 9.93
CA TRP A 122 -8.59 0.20 10.54
C TRP A 122 -9.04 1.54 11.13
N VAL A 123 -10.09 2.11 10.56
CA VAL A 123 -10.79 3.26 11.11
C VAL A 123 -11.90 2.72 12.01
N LYS A 124 -11.74 2.86 13.33
CA LYS A 124 -12.75 2.41 14.30
C LYS A 124 -14.13 3.02 14.02
N LYS A 125 -15.18 2.21 14.22
CA LYS A 125 -16.46 2.70 14.75
C LYS A 125 -16.30 3.10 16.22
#